data_AF-A0A3Q2WNU4-F1
#
_entry.id   AF-A0A3Q2WNU4-F1
#
_cell.length_a   1.000
_cell.length_b   1.000
_cell.length_c   1.000
_cell.angle_alpha   90.00
_cell.angle_beta   90.00
_cell.angle_gamma   90.00
#
_symmetry.space_group_name_H-M   'P 1'
#
loop_
_entity.id
_entity.type
_entity.pdbx_description
1 polymer ?
#
loop_
_entity_poly.entity_id
_entity_poly.type
_entity_poly.pdbx_seq_one_letter_code
_entity_poly.pdbx_strand_id
1 'polypeptide(L)'
;MIPVEWVCRRVATGSFLKRNPGVKEGYRFSPLKMEMFFKDDANNDPQWSEEQLLEAKLCLAGLTIGQCEVDIMSRSTVAIFEIVEKAWATQNCSLVDMKIEFGVSVTRREIVLADVIDNDSWRLWPAGDRSQQTDKQVYRELKEVTPKAMQMVKRSFEWVSERVKLLLEPQASSRVVLLMGSTSDVAHCEKIRKACASYGIPCVLRVTSAHKGPDETLRIKAEYEGDGIPTVFVAVAGRSNGLGPVMSGNTAYPVISCPPLTPDWGPQDVWSSLRMPSGLGCSTVLSPEACAQFAAQILGLRDHLVWCKLRASMLNTWVSLKLADKKLQACSL
;
A
#
# COMPACT_ATOMS: atom_id res chain seq x y z
N MET A 1 -11.97 -4.76 23.21
CA MET A 1 -12.38 -4.63 21.79
C MET A 1 -13.37 -3.50 21.69
N ILE A 2 -13.30 -2.69 20.64
CA ILE A 2 -14.34 -1.71 20.32
C ILE A 2 -15.49 -2.52 19.70
N PRO A 3 -16.74 -2.45 20.23
CA PRO A 3 -17.85 -3.33 19.83
C PRO A 3 -18.49 -2.88 18.49
N VAL A 4 -17.67 -2.67 17.48
CA VAL A 4 -18.10 -2.22 16.15
C VAL A 4 -17.43 -3.08 15.09
N GLU A 5 -18.26 -3.63 14.21
CA GLU A 5 -17.84 -4.31 13.00
C GLU A 5 -17.69 -3.27 11.88
N TRP A 6 -16.49 -3.17 11.34
CA TRP A 6 -16.16 -2.25 10.25
C TRP A 6 -16.19 -3.00 8.93
N VAL A 7 -17.18 -2.73 8.10
CA VAL A 7 -17.37 -3.42 6.82
C VAL A 7 -16.97 -2.51 5.67
N CYS A 8 -16.11 -3.01 4.78
CA CYS A 8 -15.70 -2.33 3.57
C CYS A 8 -16.11 -3.14 2.34
N ARG A 9 -16.62 -2.48 1.29
CA ARG A 9 -17.15 -3.15 0.08
C ARG A 9 -16.58 -2.55 -1.20
N ARG A 10 -16.12 -3.44 -2.10
CA ARG A 10 -15.88 -3.13 -3.51
C ARG A 10 -17.11 -3.42 -4.37
N VAL A 11 -17.87 -4.46 -4.04
CA VAL A 11 -19.01 -4.93 -4.83
C VAL A 11 -20.26 -5.00 -3.95
N ALA A 12 -21.39 -4.52 -4.47
CA ALA A 12 -22.68 -4.64 -3.80
C ALA A 12 -23.17 -6.10 -3.87
N THR A 13 -23.30 -6.72 -2.70
CA THR A 13 -23.92 -8.04 -2.50
C THR A 13 -24.43 -8.14 -1.05
N GLY A 14 -25.00 -9.29 -0.67
CA GLY A 14 -25.36 -9.60 0.71
C GLY A 14 -26.32 -8.59 1.36
N SER A 15 -26.03 -8.19 2.60
CA SER A 15 -26.91 -7.31 3.39
C SER A 15 -27.06 -5.91 2.81
N PHE A 16 -26.10 -5.44 1.99
CA PHE A 16 -26.20 -4.16 1.31
C PHE A 16 -27.42 -4.11 0.37
N LEU A 17 -27.64 -5.17 -0.43
CA LEU A 17 -28.76 -5.23 -1.37
C LEU A 17 -30.11 -5.27 -0.65
N LYS A 18 -30.18 -5.94 0.51
CA LYS A 18 -31.39 -5.98 1.34
C LYS A 18 -31.77 -4.60 1.87
N ARG A 19 -30.78 -3.81 2.31
CA ARG A 19 -30.99 -2.44 2.82
C ARG A 19 -31.22 -1.42 1.70
N ASN A 20 -30.81 -1.71 0.46
CA ASN A 20 -30.86 -0.78 -0.67
C ASN A 20 -31.62 -1.41 -1.85
N PRO A 21 -32.95 -1.58 -1.76
CA PRO A 21 -33.74 -2.14 -2.84
C PRO A 21 -33.61 -1.30 -4.11
N GLY A 22 -33.42 -1.98 -5.25
CA GLY A 22 -33.17 -1.36 -6.56
C GLY A 22 -31.69 -1.37 -6.99
N VAL A 23 -30.75 -1.53 -6.06
CA VAL A 23 -29.35 -1.77 -6.41
C VAL A 23 -29.18 -3.20 -6.91
N LYS A 24 -28.50 -3.38 -8.05
CA LYS A 24 -28.20 -4.69 -8.62
C LYS A 24 -26.91 -5.27 -8.03
N GLU A 25 -26.90 -6.57 -7.84
CA GLU A 25 -25.68 -7.29 -7.48
C GLU A 25 -24.59 -7.07 -8.53
N GLY A 26 -23.34 -6.92 -8.08
CA GLY A 26 -22.22 -6.62 -8.96
C GLY A 26 -21.94 -5.13 -9.14
N TYR A 27 -22.81 -4.23 -8.64
CA TYR A 27 -22.51 -2.79 -8.61
C TYR A 27 -21.18 -2.53 -7.90
N ARG A 28 -20.27 -1.76 -8.53
CA ARG A 28 -18.92 -1.51 -8.00
C ARG A 28 -18.84 -0.15 -7.31
N PHE A 29 -18.26 -0.14 -6.11
CA PHE A 29 -17.97 1.07 -5.36
C PHE A 29 -16.55 1.58 -5.67
N SER A 30 -16.47 2.81 -6.17
CA SER A 30 -15.23 3.55 -6.40
C SER A 30 -15.43 5.03 -6.02
N PRO A 31 -14.97 5.51 -4.85
CA PRO A 31 -14.19 4.79 -3.85
C PRO A 31 -14.99 3.71 -3.10
N LEU A 32 -14.31 2.90 -2.28
CA LEU A 32 -14.91 1.82 -1.49
C LEU A 32 -16.01 2.33 -0.56
N LYS A 33 -17.06 1.51 -0.35
CA LYS A 33 -18.10 1.81 0.62
C LYS A 33 -17.69 1.31 2.00
N MET A 34 -17.69 2.19 3.00
CA MET A 34 -17.50 1.87 4.42
C MET A 34 -18.84 1.89 5.15
N GLU A 35 -19.07 0.93 6.03
CA GLU A 35 -20.24 0.81 6.91
C GLU A 35 -19.82 0.33 8.30
N MET A 36 -20.57 0.72 9.34
CA MET A 36 -20.38 0.29 10.73
C MET A 36 -21.60 -0.48 11.23
N PHE A 37 -21.38 -1.56 11.98
CA PHE A 37 -22.43 -2.33 12.65
C PHE A 37 -22.06 -2.51 14.11
N PHE A 38 -22.97 -2.21 15.02
CA PHE A 38 -22.75 -2.42 16.44
C PHE A 38 -22.90 -3.90 16.77
N LYS A 39 -21.94 -4.46 17.54
CA LYS A 39 -22.00 -5.87 17.93
C LYS A 39 -23.10 -6.09 18.95
N ASP A 40 -24.18 -6.73 18.51
CA ASP A 40 -25.34 -7.08 19.30
C ASP A 40 -26.08 -8.26 18.65
N ASP A 41 -25.67 -9.47 19.04
CA ASP A 41 -26.25 -10.72 18.54
C ASP A 41 -27.78 -10.79 18.76
N ALA A 42 -28.29 -10.17 19.83
CA ALA A 42 -29.72 -10.17 20.13
C ALA A 42 -30.53 -9.35 19.10
N ASN A 43 -29.91 -8.34 18.48
CA ASN A 43 -30.53 -7.45 17.51
C ASN A 43 -29.97 -7.60 16.09
N ASN A 44 -29.24 -8.68 15.81
CA ASN A 44 -28.62 -9.00 14.52
C ASN A 44 -27.68 -7.89 14.01
N ASP A 45 -26.83 -7.36 14.90
CA ASP A 45 -25.80 -6.37 14.61
C ASP A 45 -26.32 -5.14 13.82
N PRO A 46 -27.10 -4.26 14.47
CA PRO A 46 -27.72 -3.13 13.78
C PRO A 46 -26.66 -2.19 13.18
N GLN A 47 -26.95 -1.68 11.97
CA GLN A 47 -26.09 -0.67 11.35
C GLN A 47 -26.07 0.60 12.21
N TRP A 48 -24.88 1.13 12.47
CA TRP A 48 -24.70 2.41 13.16
C TRP A 48 -24.22 3.48 12.19
N SER A 49 -24.73 4.69 12.38
CA SER A 49 -24.15 5.91 11.85
C SER A 49 -22.93 6.33 12.67
N GLU A 50 -22.16 7.26 12.12
CA GLU A 50 -21.02 7.85 12.81
C GLU A 50 -21.45 8.61 14.07
N GLU A 51 -22.54 9.36 14.00
CA GLU A 51 -23.12 10.10 15.11
C GLU A 51 -23.54 9.15 16.25
N GLN A 52 -24.11 7.98 15.93
CA GLN A 52 -24.46 6.99 16.95
C GLN A 52 -23.23 6.47 17.68
N LEU A 53 -22.13 6.21 16.96
CA LEU A 53 -20.87 5.77 17.57
C LEU A 53 -20.25 6.86 18.45
N LEU A 54 -20.30 8.12 18.03
CA LEU A 54 -19.81 9.25 18.81
C LEU A 54 -20.64 9.47 20.09
N GLU A 55 -21.97 9.40 20.00
CA GLU A 55 -22.86 9.56 21.15
C GLU A 55 -22.81 8.39 22.13
N ALA A 56 -22.36 7.21 21.69
CA ALA A 56 -22.09 6.08 22.58
C ALA A 56 -20.97 6.37 23.60
N LYS A 57 -20.14 7.41 23.36
CA LYS A 57 -19.10 7.91 24.29
C LYS A 57 -18.22 6.80 24.86
N LEU A 58 -17.86 5.85 23.99
CA LEU A 58 -17.09 4.68 24.38
C LEU A 58 -15.72 5.10 24.92
N CYS A 59 -15.31 4.51 26.05
CA CYS A 59 -13.99 4.72 26.63
C CYS A 59 -13.36 3.36 26.92
N LEU A 60 -12.24 3.06 26.28
CA LEU A 60 -11.53 1.79 26.39
C LEU A 60 -10.07 2.04 26.71
N ALA A 61 -9.55 1.37 27.74
CA ALA A 61 -8.17 1.54 28.20
C ALA A 61 -7.74 3.02 28.40
N GLY A 62 -8.70 3.87 28.82
CA GLY A 62 -8.48 5.31 29.02
C GLY A 62 -8.46 6.15 27.74
N LEU A 63 -8.73 5.57 26.56
CA LEU A 63 -8.94 6.29 25.31
C LEU A 63 -10.45 6.45 25.06
N THR A 64 -10.91 7.69 24.98
CA THR A 64 -12.28 8.00 24.53
C THR A 64 -12.34 7.95 23.01
N ILE A 65 -13.31 7.23 22.47
CA ILE A 65 -13.57 7.13 21.02
C ILE A 65 -14.34 8.36 20.58
N GLY A 66 -13.62 9.40 20.14
CA GLY A 66 -14.20 10.60 19.54
C GLY A 66 -13.99 10.66 18.03
N GLN A 67 -14.28 11.82 17.43
CA GLN A 67 -14.17 12.05 15.98
C GLN A 67 -12.83 11.59 15.40
N CYS A 68 -11.72 11.95 16.06
CA CYS A 68 -10.38 11.57 15.61
C CYS A 68 -10.21 10.04 15.52
N GLU A 69 -10.69 9.31 16.53
CA GLU A 69 -10.59 7.85 16.59
C GLU A 69 -11.47 7.18 15.52
N VAL A 70 -12.68 7.69 15.32
CA VAL A 70 -13.62 7.21 14.30
C VAL A 70 -13.08 7.45 12.89
N ASP A 71 -12.51 8.62 12.62
CA ASP A 71 -11.84 8.91 11.35
C ASP A 71 -10.68 7.93 11.10
N ILE A 72 -9.88 7.65 12.14
CA ILE A 72 -8.73 6.73 12.06
C ILE A 72 -9.19 5.32 11.74
N MET A 73 -10.20 4.79 12.43
CA MET A 73 -10.73 3.45 12.15
C MET A 73 -11.36 3.37 10.76
N SER A 74 -12.13 4.38 10.36
CA SER A 74 -12.74 4.47 9.03
C SER A 74 -11.69 4.41 7.91
N ARG A 75 -10.66 5.26 7.98
CA ARG A 75 -9.62 5.32 6.94
C ARG A 75 -8.68 4.12 6.99
N SER A 76 -8.45 3.55 8.17
CA SER A 76 -7.69 2.31 8.34
C SER A 76 -8.43 1.12 7.71
N THR A 77 -9.75 1.01 7.90
CA THR A 77 -10.58 -0.04 7.29
C THR A 77 -10.46 -0.04 5.77
N VAL A 78 -10.58 1.14 5.16
CA VAL A 78 -10.41 1.29 3.70
C VAL A 78 -9.00 0.88 3.26
N ALA A 79 -7.96 1.32 3.97
CA ALA A 79 -6.58 0.98 3.63
C ALA A 79 -6.29 -0.51 3.73
N ILE A 80 -6.77 -1.17 4.81
CA ILE A 80 -6.61 -2.60 5.03
C ILE A 80 -7.34 -3.37 3.93
N PHE A 81 -8.57 -2.97 3.57
CA PHE A 81 -9.29 -3.58 2.46
C PHE A 81 -8.50 -3.50 1.16
N GLU A 82 -7.98 -2.32 0.79
CA GLU A 82 -7.25 -2.15 -0.47
C GLU A 82 -5.94 -2.95 -0.50
N ILE A 83 -5.25 -3.08 0.63
CA ILE A 83 -4.06 -3.92 0.79
C ILE A 83 -4.39 -5.40 0.55
N VAL A 84 -5.44 -5.90 1.19
CA VAL A 84 -5.87 -7.30 1.06
C VAL A 84 -6.44 -7.57 -0.34
N GLU A 85 -7.16 -6.62 -0.93
CA GLU A 85 -7.67 -6.68 -2.31
C GLU A 85 -6.52 -6.77 -3.31
N LYS A 86 -5.50 -5.91 -3.18
CA LYS A 86 -4.33 -5.91 -4.06
C LYS A 86 -3.54 -7.21 -3.95
N ALA A 87 -3.42 -7.78 -2.75
CA ALA A 87 -2.75 -9.05 -2.53
C ALA A 87 -3.52 -10.22 -3.19
N TRP A 88 -4.83 -10.34 -2.96
CA TRP A 88 -5.65 -11.40 -3.55
C TRP A 88 -5.75 -11.32 -5.08
N ALA A 89 -5.64 -10.12 -5.66
CA ALA A 89 -5.60 -9.96 -7.11
C ALA A 89 -4.44 -10.73 -7.76
N THR A 90 -3.32 -10.96 -7.05
CA THR A 90 -2.19 -11.77 -7.54
C THR A 90 -2.56 -13.24 -7.74
N GLN A 91 -3.58 -13.72 -7.03
CA GLN A 91 -4.09 -15.09 -7.10
C GLN A 91 -5.35 -15.19 -7.96
N ASN A 92 -5.59 -14.21 -8.84
CA ASN A 92 -6.81 -14.09 -9.65
C ASN A 92 -8.09 -14.17 -8.80
N CYS A 93 -8.08 -13.57 -7.61
CA CYS A 93 -9.23 -13.53 -6.71
C CYS A 93 -9.74 -12.09 -6.57
N SER A 94 -11.06 -11.93 -6.62
CA SER A 94 -11.72 -10.68 -6.28
C SER A 94 -12.10 -10.68 -4.80
N LEU A 95 -11.52 -9.77 -4.03
CA LEU A 95 -12.02 -9.44 -2.69
C LEU A 95 -13.26 -8.55 -2.84
N VAL A 96 -14.40 -9.02 -2.35
CA VAL A 96 -15.71 -8.43 -2.64
C VAL A 96 -16.11 -7.44 -1.55
N ASP A 97 -16.06 -7.91 -0.31
CA ASP A 97 -16.22 -7.15 0.92
C ASP A 97 -15.46 -7.85 2.07
N MET A 98 -15.19 -7.09 3.14
CA MET A 98 -14.50 -7.60 4.33
C MET A 98 -14.99 -6.87 5.57
N LYS A 99 -15.03 -7.58 6.69
CA LYS A 99 -15.31 -7.10 8.04
C LYS A 99 -14.05 -7.19 8.88
N ILE A 100 -13.74 -6.14 9.63
CA ILE A 100 -12.66 -6.12 10.62
C ILE A 100 -13.12 -5.48 11.92
N GLU A 101 -12.37 -5.69 13.00
CA GLU A 101 -12.64 -5.10 14.31
C GLU A 101 -11.36 -4.43 14.85
N PHE A 102 -11.55 -3.38 15.66
CA PHE A 102 -10.43 -2.65 16.27
C PHE A 102 -10.43 -2.83 17.78
N GLY A 103 -9.24 -2.74 18.37
CA GLY A 103 -9.02 -2.68 19.80
C GLY A 103 -8.22 -1.44 20.18
N VAL A 104 -8.23 -1.11 21.47
CA VAL A 104 -7.29 -0.16 22.06
C VAL A 104 -6.21 -0.95 22.79
N SER A 105 -4.95 -0.73 22.42
CA SER A 105 -3.81 -1.32 23.12
C SER A 105 -3.79 -0.85 24.57
N VAL A 106 -3.78 -1.78 25.54
CA VAL A 106 -3.74 -1.42 26.97
C VAL A 106 -2.44 -0.76 27.40
N THR A 107 -1.34 -1.01 26.67
CA THR A 107 -0.02 -0.45 26.96
C THR A 107 0.21 0.87 26.24
N ARG A 108 0.00 0.91 24.92
CA ARG A 108 0.28 2.10 24.09
C ARG A 108 -0.89 3.09 24.04
N ARG A 109 -2.11 2.65 24.42
CA ARG A 109 -3.36 3.42 24.26
C ARG A 109 -3.62 3.87 22.82
N GLU A 110 -3.16 3.07 21.87
CA GLU A 110 -3.35 3.27 20.43
C GLU A 110 -4.44 2.36 19.90
N ILE A 111 -5.20 2.83 18.90
CA ILE A 111 -6.11 2.00 18.12
C ILE A 111 -5.27 1.06 17.25
N VAL A 112 -5.61 -0.22 17.30
CA VAL A 112 -4.96 -1.27 16.52
C VAL A 112 -6.03 -2.16 15.89
N LEU A 113 -5.76 -2.64 14.67
CA LEU A 113 -6.50 -3.77 14.11
C LEU A 113 -6.37 -4.95 15.09
N ALA A 114 -7.48 -5.58 15.42
CA ALA A 114 -7.53 -6.69 16.37
C ALA A 114 -8.55 -7.74 15.89
N ASP A 115 -8.89 -8.67 16.78
CA ASP A 115 -9.62 -9.90 16.43
C ASP A 115 -8.87 -10.72 15.37
N VAL A 116 -9.57 -11.34 14.42
CA VAL A 116 -9.00 -12.18 13.38
C VAL A 116 -9.52 -11.77 12.00
N ILE A 117 -8.65 -11.88 11.00
CA ILE A 117 -9.05 -11.86 9.59
C ILE A 117 -8.85 -13.27 9.06
N ASP A 118 -9.94 -14.00 8.89
CA ASP A 118 -9.97 -15.35 8.37
C ASP A 118 -11.02 -15.48 7.25
N ASN A 119 -11.36 -16.71 6.89
CA ASN A 119 -12.28 -16.99 5.78
C ASN A 119 -13.76 -16.72 6.12
N ASP A 120 -14.05 -16.27 7.34
CA ASP A 120 -15.36 -15.80 7.79
C ASP A 120 -15.49 -14.28 7.65
N SER A 121 -14.34 -13.59 7.68
CA SER A 121 -14.21 -12.14 7.69
C SER A 121 -14.46 -11.49 6.32
N TRP A 122 -14.42 -12.23 5.21
CA TRP A 122 -14.56 -11.67 3.86
C TRP A 122 -15.50 -12.44 2.95
N ARG A 123 -15.74 -11.87 1.76
CA ARG A 123 -16.19 -12.59 0.56
C ARG A 123 -15.10 -12.63 -0.48
N LEU A 124 -14.80 -13.82 -0.99
CA LEU A 124 -13.68 -14.04 -1.92
C LEU A 124 -14.15 -14.86 -3.13
N TRP A 125 -14.05 -14.25 -4.32
CA TRP A 125 -14.52 -14.84 -5.58
C TRP A 125 -13.35 -15.09 -6.54
N PRO A 126 -12.94 -16.36 -6.74
CA PRO A 126 -12.00 -16.72 -7.81
C PRO A 126 -12.50 -16.22 -9.18
N ALA A 127 -11.60 -15.63 -9.96
CA ALA A 127 -11.88 -15.00 -11.25
C ALA A 127 -13.02 -13.95 -11.24
N GLY A 128 -13.41 -13.44 -10.06
CA GLY A 128 -14.55 -12.55 -9.92
C GLY A 128 -15.92 -13.24 -10.07
N ASP A 129 -15.96 -14.57 -10.07
CA ASP A 129 -17.17 -15.37 -10.25
C ASP A 129 -17.75 -15.79 -8.89
N ARG A 130 -18.94 -15.27 -8.56
CA ARG A 130 -19.64 -15.61 -7.32
C ARG A 130 -19.95 -17.10 -7.20
N SER A 131 -20.18 -17.80 -8.32
CA SER A 131 -20.49 -19.24 -8.27
C SER A 131 -19.31 -20.07 -7.75
N GLN A 132 -18.10 -19.51 -7.76
CA GLN A 132 -16.86 -20.11 -7.27
C GLN A 132 -16.47 -19.61 -5.88
N GLN A 133 -17.35 -18.90 -5.16
CA GLN A 133 -17.04 -18.34 -3.84
C GLN A 133 -16.40 -19.37 -2.89
N THR A 134 -15.33 -18.95 -2.20
CA THR A 134 -14.53 -19.85 -1.33
C THR A 134 -14.63 -19.49 0.15
N ASP A 135 -15.37 -18.45 0.50
CA ASP A 135 -15.54 -17.96 1.86
C ASP A 135 -16.73 -18.61 2.60
N LYS A 136 -16.94 -18.22 3.86
CA LYS A 136 -18.05 -18.74 4.70
C LYS A 136 -19.45 -18.50 4.11
N GLN A 137 -19.62 -17.65 3.10
CA GLN A 137 -20.90 -17.53 2.39
C GLN A 137 -21.35 -18.88 1.79
N VAL A 138 -20.42 -19.77 1.40
CA VAL A 138 -20.74 -21.16 0.98
C VAL A 138 -21.55 -21.88 2.05
N TYR A 139 -21.16 -21.77 3.32
CA TYR A 139 -21.87 -22.38 4.45
C TYR A 139 -23.21 -21.68 4.71
N ARG A 140 -23.23 -20.34 4.68
CA ARG A 140 -24.44 -19.52 4.96
C ARG A 140 -25.58 -19.77 3.96
N GLU A 141 -25.27 -20.20 2.74
CA GLU A 141 -26.24 -20.45 1.66
C GLU A 141 -26.71 -21.91 1.55
N LEU A 142 -26.20 -22.81 2.40
CA LEU A 142 -26.69 -24.18 2.46
C LEU A 142 -28.15 -24.22 2.91
N LYS A 143 -29.00 -24.88 2.12
CA LYS A 143 -30.39 -25.17 2.53
C LYS A 143 -30.44 -26.13 3.71
N GLU A 144 -29.54 -27.11 3.73
CA GLU A 144 -29.40 -28.11 4.79
C GLU A 144 -27.93 -28.43 5.06
N VAL A 145 -27.57 -28.56 6.33
CA VAL A 145 -26.20 -28.86 6.77
C VAL A 145 -26.02 -30.38 6.85
N THR A 146 -25.51 -30.97 5.76
CA THR A 146 -25.19 -32.40 5.68
C THR A 146 -23.67 -32.64 5.78
N PRO A 147 -23.21 -33.85 6.17
CA PRO A 147 -21.79 -34.18 6.17
C PRO A 147 -21.12 -33.92 4.80
N LYS A 148 -21.82 -34.23 3.70
CA LYS A 148 -21.34 -33.98 2.34
C LYS A 148 -21.18 -32.48 2.04
N ALA A 149 -22.15 -31.66 2.45
CA ALA A 149 -22.07 -30.20 2.28
C ALA A 149 -20.93 -29.60 3.12
N MET A 150 -20.72 -30.10 4.35
CA MET A 150 -19.62 -29.66 5.19
C MET A 150 -18.24 -30.02 4.62
N GLN A 151 -18.11 -31.15 3.90
CA GLN A 151 -16.88 -31.46 3.15
C GLN A 151 -16.62 -30.49 1.99
N MET A 152 -17.67 -29.91 1.40
CA MET A 152 -17.50 -28.85 0.39
C MET A 152 -16.99 -27.56 1.04
N VAL A 153 -17.62 -27.12 2.14
CA VAL A 153 -17.18 -25.94 2.91
C VAL A 153 -15.72 -26.10 3.37
N LYS A 154 -15.37 -27.27 3.90
CA LYS A 154 -14.00 -27.57 4.33
C LYS A 154 -12.99 -27.40 3.19
N ARG A 155 -13.29 -27.95 2.01
CA ARG A 155 -12.42 -27.82 0.83
C ARG A 155 -12.24 -26.36 0.40
N SER A 156 -13.28 -25.53 0.50
CA SER A 156 -13.16 -24.09 0.24
C SER A 156 -12.20 -23.40 1.22
N PHE A 157 -12.24 -23.77 2.51
CA PHE A 157 -11.34 -23.23 3.53
C PHE A 157 -9.90 -23.73 3.35
N GLU A 158 -9.71 -25.02 3.02
CA GLU A 158 -8.39 -25.58 2.68
C GLU A 158 -7.78 -24.86 1.48
N TRP A 159 -8.58 -24.61 0.43
CA TRP A 159 -8.14 -23.89 -0.78
C TRP A 159 -7.61 -22.47 -0.47
N VAL A 160 -8.29 -21.74 0.42
CA VAL A 160 -7.87 -20.41 0.89
C VAL A 160 -6.62 -20.50 1.77
N SER A 161 -6.57 -21.48 2.69
CA SER A 161 -5.44 -21.70 3.60
C SER A 161 -4.13 -22.02 2.87
N GLU A 162 -4.21 -22.74 1.75
CA GLU A 162 -3.05 -23.00 0.89
C GLU A 162 -2.54 -21.72 0.22
N ARG A 163 -3.44 -20.88 -0.28
CA ARG A 163 -3.10 -19.70 -1.10
C ARG A 163 -2.74 -18.46 -0.30
N VAL A 164 -3.25 -18.33 0.93
CA VAL A 164 -2.98 -17.14 1.77
C VAL A 164 -1.47 -16.95 2.02
N LYS A 165 -0.69 -18.02 2.01
CA LYS A 165 0.78 -17.97 2.15
C LYS A 165 1.46 -17.33 0.94
N LEU A 166 0.91 -17.53 -0.26
CA LEU A 166 1.43 -16.98 -1.52
C LEU A 166 1.28 -15.45 -1.57
N LEU A 167 0.37 -14.87 -0.78
CA LEU A 167 0.20 -13.41 -0.66
C LEU A 167 1.45 -12.73 -0.07
N LEU A 168 2.32 -13.48 0.61
CA LEU A 168 3.58 -12.99 1.19
C LEU A 168 4.76 -13.12 0.22
N GLU A 169 4.59 -13.81 -0.90
CA GLU A 169 5.65 -14.05 -1.88
C GLU A 169 5.74 -12.88 -2.86
N PRO A 170 6.93 -12.32 -3.11
CA PRO A 170 7.09 -11.26 -4.11
C PRO A 170 6.78 -11.81 -5.52
N GLN A 171 5.95 -11.10 -6.28
CA GLN A 171 5.56 -11.51 -7.63
C GLN A 171 6.65 -11.27 -8.69
N ALA A 172 7.57 -10.33 -8.43
CA ALA A 172 8.68 -10.03 -9.32
C ALA A 172 9.91 -9.59 -8.52
N SER A 173 11.09 -10.05 -8.93
CA SER A 173 12.35 -9.45 -8.48
C SER A 173 12.44 -8.05 -9.09
N SER A 174 12.78 -7.04 -8.29
CA SER A 174 13.03 -5.69 -8.77
C SER A 174 14.16 -5.04 -7.97
N ARG A 175 14.76 -3.99 -8.52
CA ARG A 175 15.83 -3.27 -7.82
C ARG A 175 15.94 -1.80 -8.24
N VAL A 176 16.67 -1.08 -7.40
CA VAL A 176 17.17 0.26 -7.69
C VAL A 176 18.68 0.20 -7.86
N VAL A 177 19.21 0.85 -8.88
CA VAL A 177 20.66 1.01 -9.09
C VAL A 177 21.00 2.49 -8.99
N LEU A 178 21.75 2.85 -7.94
CA LEU A 178 22.25 4.21 -7.73
C LEU A 178 23.61 4.36 -8.41
N LEU A 179 23.68 5.23 -9.40
CA LEU A 179 24.91 5.59 -10.09
C LEU A 179 25.37 6.95 -9.57
N MET A 180 26.54 6.99 -8.92
CA MET A 180 27.12 8.24 -8.43
C MET A 180 28.34 8.66 -9.24
N GLY A 181 28.41 9.94 -9.59
CA GLY A 181 29.53 10.53 -10.34
C GLY A 181 30.84 10.64 -9.56
N SER A 182 30.74 10.61 -8.23
CA SER A 182 31.84 10.82 -7.29
C SER A 182 31.56 10.09 -5.97
N THR A 183 32.61 9.55 -5.35
CA THR A 183 32.51 8.94 -4.01
C THR A 183 32.21 9.96 -2.91
N SER A 184 32.40 11.26 -3.16
CA SER A 184 31.96 12.33 -2.26
C SER A 184 30.46 12.30 -1.97
N ASP A 185 29.66 11.74 -2.88
CA ASP A 185 28.20 11.76 -2.82
C ASP A 185 27.63 10.49 -2.15
N VAL A 186 28.49 9.63 -1.59
CA VAL A 186 28.09 8.35 -0.99
C VAL A 186 27.08 8.53 0.15
N ALA A 187 27.23 9.57 0.98
CA ALA A 187 26.31 9.85 2.07
C ALA A 187 24.90 10.21 1.57
N HIS A 188 24.78 10.86 0.41
CA HIS A 188 23.49 11.13 -0.23
C HIS A 188 22.88 9.83 -0.77
N CYS A 189 23.68 9.00 -1.44
CA CYS A 189 23.24 7.71 -1.98
C CYS A 189 22.78 6.74 -0.87
N GLU A 190 23.46 6.75 0.28
CA GLU A 190 23.09 5.94 1.44
C GLU A 190 21.71 6.29 2.02
N LYS A 191 21.31 7.57 1.95
CA LYS A 191 19.93 7.98 2.32
C LYS A 191 18.90 7.34 1.37
N ILE A 192 19.16 7.36 0.06
CA ILE A 192 18.30 6.72 -0.94
C ILE A 192 18.24 5.21 -0.68
N ARG A 193 19.40 4.55 -0.48
CA ARG A 193 19.48 3.11 -0.18
C ARG A 193 18.68 2.72 1.06
N LYS A 194 18.81 3.49 2.15
CA LYS A 194 18.07 3.28 3.40
C LYS A 194 16.56 3.43 3.18
N ALA A 195 16.15 4.42 2.38
CA ALA A 195 14.74 4.62 2.05
C ALA A 195 14.19 3.50 1.14
N CYS A 196 14.95 3.00 0.17
CA CYS A 196 14.56 1.81 -0.62
C CYS A 196 14.33 0.58 0.26
N ALA A 197 15.17 0.39 1.29
CA ALA A 197 15.06 -0.73 2.21
C ALA A 197 13.75 -0.73 3.02
N SER A 198 13.19 0.45 3.37
CA SER A 198 11.90 0.52 4.07
C SER A 198 10.76 -0.04 3.21
N TYR A 199 10.84 0.16 1.89
CA TYR A 199 9.93 -0.43 0.90
C TYR A 199 10.29 -1.89 0.54
N GLY A 200 11.40 -2.43 1.05
CA GLY A 200 11.86 -3.79 0.75
C GLY A 200 12.49 -3.95 -0.63
N ILE A 201 12.96 -2.85 -1.23
CA ILE A 201 13.54 -2.85 -2.57
C ILE A 201 15.07 -3.00 -2.46
N PRO A 202 15.67 -4.05 -3.06
CA PRO A 202 17.11 -4.17 -3.21
C PRO A 202 17.71 -2.94 -3.90
N CYS A 203 18.78 -2.39 -3.33
CA CYS A 203 19.38 -1.16 -3.83
C CYS A 203 20.90 -1.31 -3.92
N VAL A 204 21.45 -1.16 -5.13
CA VAL A 204 22.88 -1.34 -5.43
C VAL A 204 23.52 0.01 -5.71
N LEU A 205 24.71 0.26 -5.17
CA LEU A 205 25.48 1.49 -5.40
C LEU A 205 26.62 1.20 -6.36
N ARG A 206 26.81 2.08 -7.35
CA ARG A 206 27.93 2.04 -8.30
C ARG A 206 28.51 3.43 -8.48
N VAL A 207 29.80 3.49 -8.78
CA VAL A 207 30.51 4.73 -9.09
C VAL A 207 30.80 4.74 -10.58
N THR A 208 30.34 5.75 -11.29
CA THR A 208 30.62 5.93 -12.73
C THR A 208 30.35 7.38 -13.13
N SER A 209 31.11 7.91 -14.09
CA SER A 209 31.03 9.31 -14.50
C SER A 209 30.86 9.44 -15.99
N ALA A 210 29.72 9.97 -16.43
CA ALA A 210 29.45 10.24 -17.83
C ALA A 210 30.44 11.24 -18.49
N HIS A 211 31.16 12.04 -17.69
CA HIS A 211 32.16 12.97 -18.22
C HIS A 211 33.57 12.37 -18.28
N LYS A 212 33.93 11.50 -17.33
CA LYS A 212 35.29 10.98 -17.17
C LYS A 212 35.47 9.52 -17.63
N GLY A 213 34.37 8.79 -17.84
CA GLY A 213 34.34 7.40 -18.29
C GLY A 213 32.96 7.01 -18.81
N PRO A 214 32.45 7.67 -19.87
CA PRO A 214 31.12 7.38 -20.43
C PRO A 214 30.98 5.96 -20.96
N ASP A 215 32.06 5.38 -21.50
CA ASP A 215 32.13 3.99 -21.95
C ASP A 215 31.85 3.02 -20.79
N GLU A 216 32.46 3.24 -19.63
CA GLU A 216 32.20 2.44 -18.43
C GLU A 216 30.77 2.65 -17.89
N THR A 217 30.23 3.87 -17.96
CA THR A 217 28.82 4.13 -17.62
C THR A 217 27.89 3.26 -18.48
N LEU A 218 28.11 3.22 -19.80
CA LEU A 218 27.31 2.41 -20.72
C LEU A 218 27.50 0.91 -20.50
N ARG A 219 28.72 0.47 -20.15
CA ARG A 219 29.02 -0.92 -19.81
C ARG A 219 28.30 -1.36 -18.54
N ILE A 220 28.36 -0.57 -17.48
CA ILE A 220 27.64 -0.84 -16.20
C ILE A 220 26.13 -0.88 -16.43
N LYS A 221 25.58 0.07 -17.19
CA LYS A 221 24.17 0.06 -17.58
C LYS A 221 23.78 -1.27 -18.24
N ALA A 222 24.59 -1.75 -19.19
CA ALA A 222 24.32 -2.99 -19.91
C ALA A 222 24.32 -4.23 -18.99
N GLU A 223 25.13 -4.27 -17.93
CA GLU A 223 25.09 -5.34 -16.92
C GLU A 223 23.68 -5.48 -16.32
N TYR A 224 23.06 -4.35 -15.97
CA TYR A 224 21.75 -4.32 -15.30
C TYR A 224 20.56 -4.43 -16.26
N GLU A 225 20.75 -4.14 -17.54
CA GLU A 225 19.75 -4.41 -18.58
C GLU A 225 19.74 -5.89 -18.99
N GLY A 226 20.90 -6.55 -18.96
CA GLY A 226 21.10 -7.88 -19.54
C GLY A 226 20.67 -9.06 -18.69
N ASP A 227 20.43 -8.89 -17.38
CA ASP A 227 20.11 -10.00 -16.47
C ASP A 227 18.60 -10.23 -16.25
N GLY A 228 17.74 -9.44 -16.91
CA GLY A 228 16.29 -9.60 -16.88
C GLY A 228 15.59 -9.10 -15.62
N ILE A 229 16.29 -8.45 -14.68
CA ILE A 229 15.66 -7.91 -13.46
C ILE A 229 15.16 -6.47 -13.71
N PRO A 230 13.83 -6.21 -13.57
CA PRO A 230 13.26 -4.86 -13.60
C PRO A 230 14.03 -3.89 -12.70
N THR A 231 14.57 -2.84 -13.32
CA THR A 231 15.50 -1.91 -12.66
C THR A 231 15.06 -0.46 -12.87
N VAL A 232 15.07 0.32 -11.78
CA VAL A 232 15.02 1.78 -11.84
C VAL A 232 16.41 2.33 -11.58
N PHE A 233 16.92 3.16 -12.47
CA PHE A 233 18.20 3.84 -12.28
C PHE A 233 18.00 5.17 -11.58
N VAL A 234 18.89 5.48 -10.63
CA VAL A 234 18.98 6.80 -10.02
C VAL A 234 20.37 7.37 -10.29
N ALA A 235 20.43 8.52 -10.92
CA ALA A 235 21.65 9.26 -11.16
C ALA A 235 21.87 10.31 -10.07
N VAL A 236 22.99 10.19 -9.36
CA VAL A 236 23.44 11.15 -8.33
C VAL A 236 24.72 11.83 -8.85
N ALA A 237 24.57 13.06 -9.33
CA ALA A 237 25.68 13.88 -9.80
C ALA A 237 25.45 15.33 -9.39
N GLY A 238 26.42 15.91 -8.66
CA GLY A 238 26.45 17.35 -8.39
C GLY A 238 26.90 18.16 -9.60
N ARG A 239 26.82 19.50 -9.49
CA ARG A 239 27.20 20.44 -10.55
C ARG A 239 26.36 20.21 -11.82
N SER A 240 27.00 20.21 -12.99
CA SER A 240 26.37 19.86 -14.27
C SER A 240 26.14 18.35 -14.34
N ASN A 241 24.90 17.91 -14.13
CA ASN A 241 24.51 16.51 -14.19
C ASN A 241 24.42 16.01 -15.64
N GLY A 242 25.51 15.44 -16.16
CA GLY A 242 25.50 14.69 -17.42
C GLY A 242 25.13 13.20 -17.24
N LEU A 243 25.20 12.66 -16.02
CA LEU A 243 24.98 11.24 -15.75
C LEU A 243 23.53 10.82 -15.98
N GLY A 244 22.57 11.59 -15.47
CA GLY A 244 21.14 11.35 -15.69
C GLY A 244 20.77 11.38 -17.18
N PRO A 245 21.09 12.45 -17.91
CA PRO A 245 20.82 12.54 -19.35
C PRO A 245 21.46 11.43 -20.19
N VAL A 246 22.75 11.12 -19.96
CA VAL A 246 23.44 10.03 -20.70
C VAL A 246 22.77 8.69 -20.44
N MET A 247 22.42 8.38 -19.19
CA MET A 247 21.67 7.17 -18.87
C MET A 247 20.29 7.17 -19.56
N SER A 248 19.54 8.25 -19.45
CA SER A 248 18.18 8.37 -20.01
C SER A 248 18.12 8.27 -21.53
N GLY A 249 19.16 8.71 -22.23
CA GLY A 249 19.22 8.58 -23.69
C GLY A 249 19.62 7.18 -24.18
N ASN A 250 20.11 6.31 -23.29
CA ASN A 250 20.72 5.02 -23.65
C ASN A 250 20.07 3.81 -22.95
N THR A 251 18.98 4.00 -22.20
CA THR A 251 18.20 2.91 -21.60
C THR A 251 16.70 3.12 -21.82
N ALA A 252 15.97 2.01 -21.98
CA ALA A 252 14.50 2.02 -21.95
C ALA A 252 13.95 2.00 -20.50
N TYR A 253 14.80 1.77 -19.50
CA TYR A 253 14.40 1.74 -18.10
C TYR A 253 14.25 3.16 -17.53
N PRO A 254 13.41 3.35 -16.49
CA PRO A 254 13.26 4.66 -15.86
C PRO A 254 14.57 5.16 -15.26
N VAL A 255 14.89 6.43 -15.52
CA VAL A 255 16.02 7.14 -14.94
C VAL A 255 15.52 8.33 -14.14
N ILE A 256 15.93 8.40 -12.87
CA ILE A 256 15.61 9.50 -11.96
C ILE A 256 16.90 10.23 -11.63
N SER A 257 16.97 11.53 -11.89
CA SER A 257 18.04 12.37 -11.36
C SER A 257 17.71 12.79 -9.93
N CYS A 258 18.60 12.49 -8.99
CA CYS A 258 18.53 12.93 -7.59
C CYS A 258 19.83 13.66 -7.24
N PRO A 259 20.01 14.92 -7.70
CA PRO A 259 21.25 15.64 -7.52
C PRO A 259 21.47 16.02 -6.04
N PRO A 260 22.71 15.93 -5.51
CA PRO A 260 23.04 16.30 -4.13
C PRO A 260 23.18 17.82 -3.96
N LEU A 261 22.08 18.55 -4.17
CA LEU A 261 22.07 20.02 -4.14
C LEU A 261 22.36 20.58 -2.75
N THR A 262 23.12 21.67 -2.69
CA THR A 262 23.31 22.52 -1.50
C THR A 262 22.76 23.93 -1.76
N PRO A 263 22.50 24.74 -0.71
CA PRO A 263 22.02 26.12 -0.89
C PRO A 263 22.96 27.01 -1.72
N ASP A 264 24.27 26.74 -1.71
CA ASP A 264 25.28 27.59 -2.34
C ASP A 264 25.12 27.66 -3.87
N TRP A 265 24.99 26.50 -4.53
CA TRP A 265 24.95 26.38 -6.00
C TRP A 265 23.77 25.56 -6.53
N GLY A 266 22.95 25.02 -5.64
CA GLY A 266 21.79 24.21 -5.98
C GLY A 266 20.81 24.88 -6.96
N PRO A 267 20.49 26.19 -6.80
CA PRO A 267 19.62 26.89 -7.74
C PRO A 267 20.13 26.94 -9.19
N GLN A 268 21.45 26.86 -9.39
CA GLN A 268 22.07 26.83 -10.72
C GLN A 268 22.19 25.38 -11.22
N ASP A 269 22.67 24.48 -10.36
CA ASP A 269 22.94 23.09 -10.70
C ASP A 269 21.69 22.30 -11.11
N VAL A 270 20.54 22.58 -10.48
CA VAL A 270 19.29 21.83 -10.71
C VAL A 270 18.82 21.87 -12.17
N TRP A 271 19.11 22.96 -12.89
CA TRP A 271 18.69 23.13 -14.28
C TRP A 271 19.32 22.09 -15.22
N SER A 272 20.49 21.57 -14.87
CA SER A 272 21.14 20.49 -15.62
C SER A 272 20.37 19.17 -15.58
N SER A 273 19.52 18.96 -14.57
CA SER A 273 18.63 17.79 -14.47
C SER A 273 17.23 18.05 -15.07
N LEU A 274 16.79 19.30 -15.15
CA LEU A 274 15.44 19.68 -15.60
C LEU A 274 15.35 19.98 -17.09
N ARG A 275 16.33 20.68 -17.68
CA ARG A 275 16.29 21.11 -19.08
C ARG A 275 17.16 20.20 -19.94
N MET A 276 16.50 19.27 -20.64
CA MET A 276 17.16 18.30 -21.51
C MET A 276 16.79 18.50 -22.99
N PRO A 277 17.60 17.96 -23.93
CA PRO A 277 17.23 17.82 -25.33
C PRO A 277 15.96 16.96 -25.51
N SER A 278 15.33 17.03 -26.69
CA SER A 278 14.18 16.19 -27.03
C SER A 278 14.53 14.71 -27.06
N GLY A 279 13.58 13.86 -26.68
CA GLY A 279 13.72 12.40 -26.68
C GLY A 279 14.22 11.79 -25.37
N LEU A 280 14.45 12.60 -24.33
CA LEU A 280 14.86 12.14 -23.00
C LEU A 280 13.70 12.20 -22.01
N GLY A 281 13.45 11.08 -21.32
CA GLY A 281 12.38 10.92 -20.32
C GLY A 281 12.86 10.99 -18.87
N CYS A 282 14.08 11.46 -18.60
CA CYS A 282 14.64 11.53 -17.25
C CYS A 282 13.76 12.42 -16.35
N SER A 283 13.32 11.88 -15.22
CA SER A 283 12.67 12.67 -14.18
C SER A 283 13.71 13.26 -13.22
N THR A 284 13.29 14.24 -12.42
CA THR A 284 14.11 14.82 -11.35
C THR A 284 13.34 14.79 -10.04
N VAL A 285 13.95 14.24 -8.98
CA VAL A 285 13.41 14.22 -7.61
C VAL A 285 14.51 14.69 -6.66
N LEU A 286 14.26 15.77 -5.91
CA LEU A 286 15.32 16.43 -5.13
C LEU A 286 15.59 15.76 -3.77
N SER A 287 14.56 15.23 -3.11
CA SER A 287 14.73 14.55 -1.82
C SER A 287 15.20 13.11 -2.05
N PRO A 288 16.25 12.66 -1.33
CA PRO A 288 16.70 11.26 -1.37
C PRO A 288 15.59 10.27 -1.02
N GLU A 289 14.81 10.57 0.02
CA GLU A 289 13.72 9.74 0.51
C GLU A 289 12.55 9.73 -0.50
N ALA A 290 12.23 10.88 -1.08
CA ALA A 290 11.22 10.99 -2.13
C ALA A 290 11.66 10.27 -3.42
N CYS A 291 12.96 10.25 -3.74
CA CYS A 291 13.50 9.53 -4.89
C CYS A 291 13.29 8.02 -4.72
N ALA A 292 13.61 7.47 -3.54
CA ALA A 292 13.31 6.09 -3.21
C ALA A 292 11.80 5.80 -3.22
N GLN A 293 10.97 6.72 -2.72
CA GLN A 293 9.52 6.59 -2.76
C GLN A 293 8.98 6.60 -4.21
N PHE A 294 9.53 7.43 -5.09
CA PHE A 294 9.13 7.48 -6.49
C PHE A 294 9.53 6.19 -7.23
N ALA A 295 10.74 5.67 -6.97
CA ALA A 295 11.15 4.36 -7.46
C ALA A 295 10.21 3.25 -6.93
N ALA A 296 9.83 3.30 -5.65
CA ALA A 296 8.86 2.38 -5.07
C ALA A 296 7.48 2.49 -5.73
N GLN A 297 7.00 3.69 -6.06
CA GLN A 297 5.73 3.89 -6.76
C GLN A 297 5.74 3.28 -8.17
N ILE A 298 6.86 3.38 -8.89
CA ILE A 298 7.05 2.73 -10.18
C ILE A 298 7.00 1.21 -10.02
N LEU A 299 7.79 0.65 -9.11
CA LEU A 299 7.91 -0.79 -8.92
C LEU A 299 6.63 -1.41 -8.32
N GLY A 300 5.92 -0.66 -7.47
CA GLY A 300 4.63 -1.05 -6.89
C GLY A 300 3.49 -1.22 -7.90
N LEU A 301 3.68 -0.81 -9.16
CA LEU A 301 2.74 -1.16 -10.24
C LEU A 301 2.72 -2.67 -10.51
N ARG A 302 3.83 -3.38 -10.28
CA ARG A 302 3.97 -4.82 -10.50
C ARG A 302 4.23 -5.63 -9.23
N ASP A 303 4.73 -5.01 -8.18
CA ASP A 303 4.98 -5.65 -6.89
C ASP A 303 3.92 -5.21 -5.86
N HIS A 304 3.02 -6.12 -5.48
CA HIS A 304 1.96 -5.81 -4.52
C HIS A 304 2.51 -5.55 -3.11
N LEU A 305 3.64 -6.13 -2.71
CA LEU A 305 4.22 -5.90 -1.38
C LEU A 305 4.77 -4.48 -1.26
N VAL A 306 5.45 -4.00 -2.30
CA VAL A 306 5.90 -2.59 -2.38
C VAL A 306 4.71 -1.65 -2.38
N TRP A 307 3.67 -1.95 -3.17
CA TRP A 307 2.42 -1.17 -3.19
C TRP A 307 1.76 -1.10 -1.81
N CYS A 308 1.66 -2.23 -1.11
CA CYS A 308 1.06 -2.32 0.22
C CYS A 308 1.81 -1.44 1.23
N LYS A 309 3.15 -1.43 1.19
CA LYS A 309 3.95 -0.55 2.05
C LYS A 309 3.74 0.93 1.76
N LEU A 310 3.63 1.32 0.48
CA LEU A 310 3.26 2.68 0.10
C LEU A 310 1.87 3.04 0.63
N ARG A 311 0.89 2.16 0.46
CA ARG A 311 -0.49 2.39 0.89
C ARG A 311 -0.62 2.54 2.41
N ALA A 312 0.11 1.72 3.16
CA ALA A 312 0.21 1.79 4.61
C ALA A 312 0.95 3.06 5.07
N SER A 313 2.03 3.44 4.39
CA SER A 313 2.76 4.68 4.68
C SER A 313 1.84 5.92 4.54
N MET A 314 1.05 6.00 3.46
CA MET A 314 0.08 7.08 3.28
C MET A 314 -0.96 7.15 4.40
N LEU A 315 -1.43 6.00 4.89
CA LEU A 315 -2.32 5.95 6.05
C LEU A 315 -1.62 6.49 7.29
N ASN A 316 -0.44 5.96 7.60
CA ASN A 316 0.30 6.29 8.82
C ASN A 316 0.67 7.78 8.88
N THR A 317 1.10 8.38 7.76
CA THR A 317 1.34 9.83 7.70
C THR A 317 0.08 10.63 8.02
N TRP A 318 -1.07 10.24 7.47
CA TRP A 318 -2.33 10.92 7.77
C TRP A 318 -2.76 10.71 9.22
N VAL A 319 -2.58 9.52 9.80
CA VAL A 319 -2.86 9.24 11.21
C VAL A 319 -1.97 10.11 12.10
N SER A 320 -0.67 10.22 11.79
CA SER A 320 0.25 11.09 12.53
C SER A 320 -0.19 12.55 12.52
N LEU A 321 -0.70 13.06 11.39
CA LEU A 321 -1.25 14.42 11.32
C LEU A 321 -2.49 14.59 12.22
N LYS A 322 -3.42 13.64 12.19
CA LYS A 322 -4.63 13.66 13.04
C LYS A 322 -4.30 13.66 14.52
N LEU A 323 -3.35 12.81 14.93
CA LEU A 323 -2.92 12.73 16.33
C LEU A 323 -2.16 14.00 16.76
N ALA A 324 -1.33 14.57 15.88
CA ALA A 324 -0.62 15.81 16.17
C ALA A 324 -1.59 16.99 16.36
N ASP A 325 -2.58 17.13 15.48
CA ASP A 325 -3.64 18.15 15.58
C ASP A 325 -4.45 17.98 16.88
N LYS A 326 -4.93 16.77 17.16
CA LYS A 326 -5.65 16.45 18.40
C LYS A 326 -4.84 16.83 19.65
N LYS A 327 -3.53 16.56 19.65
CA LYS A 327 -2.64 16.93 20.75
C LYS A 327 -2.54 18.45 20.93
N LEU A 328 -2.44 19.21 19.84
CA LEU A 328 -2.37 20.68 19.90
C LEU A 328 -3.68 21.31 20.36
N GLN A 329 -4.83 20.77 19.93
CA GLN A 329 -6.14 21.23 20.39
C GLN A 329 -6.32 21.06 21.90
N ALA A 330 -5.82 19.97 22.47
CA ALA A 330 -5.88 19.71 23.91
C ALA A 330 -5.02 20.68 24.75
N CYS A 331 -3.99 21.30 24.16
CA CYS A 331 -3.16 22.32 24.82
C CYS A 331 -3.72 23.75 24.66
N SER A 332 -4.75 23.93 23.84
CA SER A 332 -5.34 25.24 23.53
C SER A 332 -6.57 25.57 24.39
N LEU A 333 -6.84 24.74 25.40
CA LEU A 333 -7.89 24.86 26.42
C LEU A 333 -7.26 25.17 27.78
#